data_AF-A0A1I3BUU1-F1
#
_entry.id   AF-A0A1I3BUU1-F1
#
_cell.length_a   1.000
_cell.length_b   1.000
_cell.length_c   1.000
_cell.angle_alpha   90.00
_cell.angle_beta   90.00
_cell.angle_gamma   90.00
#
_symmetry.space_group_name_H-M   'P 1'
#
loop_
_entity.id
_entity.type
_entity.pdbx_description
1 polymer ?
#
loop_
_entity_poly.entity_id
_entity_poly.type
_entity_poly.pdbx_seq_one_letter_code
_entity_poly.pdbx_strand_id
1 'polypeptide(L)'
;MEPVLKSLGLMVTAAVGLGGIAVSAWNYAATQELAARRPFLERQMTLCFEASRLAAQLATSPDAAARAKAGARFEELYWGELAIVEDAPVEQAMVAFRRKWTAGEDPTALRVPALTIAHRCRELVLSSWDIDLGPLPSLRP
;
A
#
# COMPACT_ATOMS: atom_id res chain seq x y z
N MET A 1 13.84 -62.27 7.36
CA MET A 1 12.73 -61.33 7.07
C MET A 1 12.72 -60.13 8.00
N GLU A 2 12.91 -60.29 9.32
CA GLU A 2 12.98 -59.15 10.28
C GLU A 2 13.99 -58.02 9.99
N PRO A 3 15.23 -58.25 9.51
CA PRO A 3 16.18 -57.15 9.31
C PRO A 3 15.81 -56.24 8.14
N VAL A 4 15.13 -56.76 7.12
CA VAL A 4 14.66 -56.00 5.96
C VAL A 4 13.53 -55.05 6.37
N LEU A 5 12.60 -55.50 7.22
CA LEU A 5 11.47 -54.70 7.69
C LEU A 5 11.93 -53.53 8.59
N LYS A 6 12.91 -53.74 9.47
CA LYS A 6 13.52 -52.68 10.29
C LYS A 6 14.23 -51.62 9.44
N SER A 7 14.94 -52.05 8.40
CA SER A 7 15.66 -51.15 7.47
C SER A 7 14.70 -50.30 6.65
N LEU A 8 13.57 -50.89 6.22
CA LEU A 8 12.52 -50.17 5.49
C LEU A 8 11.85 -49.10 6.38
N GLY A 9 11.56 -49.43 7.65
CA GLY A 9 10.99 -48.48 8.61
C GLY A 9 11.89 -47.27 8.89
N LEU A 10 13.21 -47.49 8.99
CA LEU A 10 14.19 -46.42 9.20
C LEU A 10 14.32 -45.50 7.97
N MET A 11 14.28 -46.06 6.77
CA MET A 11 14.32 -45.28 5.53
C MET A 11 13.07 -44.41 5.35
N VAL A 12 11.89 -44.93 5.70
CA VAL A 12 10.64 -44.16 5.65
C VAL A 12 10.66 -42.99 6.63
N THR A 13 11.14 -43.20 7.87
CA THR A 13 11.26 -42.11 8.86
C THR A 13 12.27 -41.05 8.43
N ALA A 14 13.43 -41.46 7.89
CA ALA A 14 14.41 -40.53 7.36
C ALA A 14 13.86 -39.71 6.17
N ALA A 15 13.13 -40.34 5.26
CA ALA A 15 12.51 -39.66 4.11
C ALA A 15 11.46 -38.62 4.53
N VAL A 16 10.61 -38.95 5.51
CA VAL A 16 9.62 -37.99 6.07
C VAL A 16 10.33 -36.82 6.76
N GLY A 17 11.38 -37.09 7.54
CA GLY A 17 12.16 -36.04 8.20
C GLY A 17 12.81 -35.08 7.21
N LEU A 18 13.48 -35.61 6.17
CA LEU A 18 14.11 -34.79 5.12
C LEU A 18 13.08 -33.99 4.32
N GLY A 19 11.93 -34.60 3.98
CA GLY A 19 10.83 -33.91 3.33
C GLY A 19 10.27 -32.74 4.16
N GLY A 20 10.08 -32.95 5.48
CA GLY A 20 9.65 -31.90 6.40
C GLY A 20 10.65 -30.74 6.50
N ILE A 21 11.95 -31.03 6.49
CA ILE A 21 13.00 -30.00 6.50
C ILE A 21 12.97 -29.18 5.21
N ALA A 22 12.81 -29.82 4.04
CA ALA A 22 12.73 -29.10 2.76
C ALA A 22 11.49 -28.19 2.68
N VAL A 23 10.31 -28.69 3.06
CA VAL A 23 9.06 -27.90 3.07
C VAL A 23 9.15 -26.74 4.06
N SER A 24 9.72 -26.96 5.24
CA SER A 24 9.88 -25.89 6.23
C SER A 24 10.87 -24.81 5.79
N ALA A 25 11.98 -25.19 5.14
CA ALA A 25 12.93 -24.24 4.55
C ALA A 25 12.28 -23.37 3.45
N TRP A 26 11.47 -23.95 2.58
CA TRP A 26 10.74 -23.20 1.54
C TRP A 26 9.71 -22.24 2.13
N ASN A 27 8.90 -22.70 3.09
CA ASN A 27 7.92 -21.84 3.76
C ASN A 27 8.58 -20.70 4.55
N TYR A 28 9.73 -20.96 5.17
CA TYR A 28 10.49 -19.95 5.91
C TYR A 28 11.02 -18.84 4.99
N ALA A 29 11.58 -19.20 3.83
CA ALA A 29 12.09 -18.23 2.87
C ALA A 29 10.99 -17.30 2.33
N ALA A 30 9.85 -17.87 1.92
CA ALA A 30 8.71 -17.08 1.44
C ALA A 30 8.12 -16.16 2.52
N THR A 31 8.06 -16.64 3.77
CA THR A 31 7.55 -15.85 4.90
C THR A 31 8.50 -14.71 5.29
N GLN A 32 9.81 -14.94 5.22
CA GLN A 32 10.84 -13.95 5.55
C GLN A 32 10.83 -12.76 4.57
N GLU A 33 10.66 -13.02 3.27
CA GLU A 33 10.61 -11.95 2.26
C GLU A 33 9.41 -11.02 2.51
N LEU A 34 8.23 -11.60 2.76
CA LEU A 34 7.03 -10.83 3.04
C LEU A 34 7.15 -10.08 4.37
N ALA A 35 7.68 -10.73 5.42
CA ALA A 35 7.93 -10.12 6.72
C ALA A 35 8.92 -8.94 6.64
N ALA A 36 9.95 -9.04 5.79
CA ALA A 36 10.94 -7.99 5.60
C ALA A 36 10.36 -6.75 4.88
N ARG A 37 9.45 -6.94 3.92
CA ARG A 37 8.81 -5.84 3.18
C ARG A 37 7.63 -5.21 3.91
N ARG A 38 6.97 -5.97 4.79
CA ARG A 38 5.75 -5.55 5.47
C ARG A 38 5.82 -4.16 6.13
N PRO A 39 6.88 -3.78 6.87
CA PRO A 39 6.96 -2.45 7.48
C PRO A 39 6.90 -1.31 6.45
N PHE A 40 7.54 -1.48 5.29
CA PHE A 40 7.50 -0.49 4.21
C PHE A 40 6.10 -0.40 3.61
N LEU A 41 5.48 -1.54 3.31
CA LEU A 41 4.14 -1.62 2.72
C LEU A 41 3.06 -1.04 3.63
N GLU A 42 3.17 -1.25 4.95
CA GLU A 42 2.25 -0.67 5.93
C GLU A 42 2.42 0.85 6.04
N ARG A 43 3.65 1.36 5.94
CA ARG A 43 3.92 2.81 5.87
C ARG A 43 3.36 3.43 4.59
N GLN A 44 3.60 2.80 3.45
CA GLN A 44 3.02 3.21 2.17
C GLN A 44 1.49 3.33 2.27
N MET A 45 0.82 2.28 2.74
CA MET A 45 -0.62 2.26 2.92
C MET A 45 -1.10 3.38 3.86
N THR A 46 -0.44 3.56 5.02
CA THR A 46 -0.78 4.59 6.01
C THR A 46 -0.72 5.99 5.41
N LEU A 47 0.37 6.30 4.71
CA LEU A 47 0.60 7.62 4.12
C LEU A 47 -0.33 7.88 2.93
N CYS A 48 -0.61 6.87 2.12
CA CYS A 48 -1.63 6.91 1.06
C CYS A 48 -3.02 7.26 1.61
N PHE A 49 -3.45 6.59 2.69
CA PHE A 49 -4.73 6.91 3.33
C PHE A 49 -4.75 8.33 3.90
N GLU A 50 -3.64 8.77 4.49
CA GLU A 50 -3.54 10.11 5.02
C GLU A 50 -3.61 11.18 3.93
N ALA A 51 -2.84 11.04 2.85
CA ALA A 51 -2.86 11.95 1.71
C ALA A 51 -4.27 12.06 1.10
N SER A 52 -4.93 10.92 0.88
CA SER A 52 -6.31 10.85 0.39
C SER A 52 -7.29 11.58 1.32
N ARG A 53 -7.19 11.35 2.63
CA ARG A 53 -8.03 12.01 3.64
C ARG A 53 -7.82 13.53 3.65
N LEU A 54 -6.58 13.99 3.60
CA LEU A 54 -6.26 15.43 3.63
C LEU A 54 -6.75 16.13 2.36
N ALA A 55 -6.53 15.54 1.19
CA ALA A 55 -7.04 16.07 -0.08
C ALA A 55 -8.57 16.16 -0.07
N ALA A 56 -9.26 15.13 0.46
CA ALA A 56 -10.71 15.16 0.62
C ALA A 56 -11.17 16.27 1.59
N GLN A 57 -10.48 16.46 2.73
CA GLN A 57 -10.79 17.54 3.67
C GLN A 57 -10.62 18.92 3.03
N LEU A 58 -9.54 19.13 2.28
CA LEU A 58 -9.30 20.37 1.54
C LEU A 58 -10.41 20.66 0.51
N ALA A 59 -10.91 19.62 -0.17
CA ALA A 59 -11.93 19.75 -1.22
C ALA A 59 -13.38 19.84 -0.70
N THR A 60 -13.66 19.42 0.54
CA THR A 60 -15.05 19.23 1.01
C THR A 60 -15.37 19.87 2.35
N SER A 61 -14.38 20.14 3.21
CA SER A 61 -14.65 20.72 4.53
C SER A 61 -15.20 22.14 4.39
N PRO A 62 -16.33 22.48 5.05
CA PRO A 62 -16.81 23.84 5.10
C PRO A 62 -15.98 24.72 6.05
N ASP A 63 -15.34 24.12 7.07
CA ASP A 63 -14.54 24.82 8.06
C ASP A 63 -13.16 25.21 7.51
N ALA A 64 -12.89 26.52 7.50
CA ALA A 64 -11.63 27.09 7.05
C ALA A 64 -10.44 26.70 7.94
N ALA A 65 -10.64 26.56 9.27
CA ALA A 65 -9.57 26.15 10.19
C ALA A 65 -9.16 24.69 9.93
N ALA A 66 -10.15 23.80 9.75
CA ALA A 66 -9.90 22.43 9.33
C ALA A 66 -9.17 22.35 7.97
N ARG A 67 -9.56 23.17 6.98
CA ARG A 67 -8.84 23.22 5.69
C ARG A 67 -7.40 23.70 5.85
N ALA A 68 -7.15 24.75 6.64
CA ALA A 68 -5.80 25.25 6.87
C ALA A 68 -4.90 24.18 7.54
N LYS A 69 -5.42 23.48 8.56
CA LYS A 69 -4.71 22.38 9.21
C LYS A 69 -4.44 21.21 8.25
N ALA A 70 -5.43 20.83 7.45
CA ALA A 70 -5.28 19.79 6.45
C ALA A 70 -4.24 20.17 5.39
N GLY A 71 -4.22 21.44 4.98
CA GLY A 71 -3.25 21.98 4.03
C GLY A 71 -1.81 21.92 4.54
N ALA A 72 -1.58 22.34 5.78
CA ALA A 72 -0.26 22.25 6.40
C ALA A 72 0.26 20.80 6.41
N ARG A 73 -0.58 19.85 6.86
CA ARG A 73 -0.21 18.43 6.88
C ARG A 73 -0.05 17.84 5.47
N PHE A 74 -0.84 18.30 4.49
CA PHE A 74 -0.70 17.88 3.10
C PHE A 74 0.65 18.30 2.52
N GLU A 75 1.10 19.55 2.79
CA GLU A 75 2.44 20.00 2.36
C GLU A 75 3.56 19.20 3.06
N GLU A 76 3.41 18.84 4.34
CA GLU A 76 4.37 17.97 5.03
C GLU A 76 4.52 16.60 4.35
N LEU A 77 3.41 15.99 3.91
CA LEU A 77 3.46 14.74 3.15
C LEU A 77 4.09 14.93 1.78
N TYR A 78 3.67 15.97 1.06
CA TYR A 78 4.13 16.28 -0.29
C TYR A 78 5.65 16.48 -0.36
N TRP A 79 6.23 17.18 0.62
CA TRP A 79 7.68 17.44 0.67
C TRP A 79 8.45 16.46 1.57
N GLY A 80 7.79 15.45 2.12
CA GLY A 80 8.33 14.65 3.21
C GLY A 80 8.10 13.15 3.02
N GLU A 81 7.48 12.53 4.01
CA GLU A 81 7.48 11.08 4.17
C GLU A 81 6.73 10.31 3.07
N LEU A 82 5.77 10.92 2.37
CA LEU A 82 5.08 10.25 1.26
C LEU A 82 6.03 10.05 0.06
N ALA A 83 6.95 10.99 -0.18
CA ALA A 83 7.95 10.91 -1.26
C ALA A 83 8.91 9.71 -1.11
N ILE A 84 8.96 9.08 0.07
CA ILE A 84 9.76 7.86 0.31
C ILE A 84 9.09 6.62 -0.27
N VAL A 85 7.75 6.61 -0.30
CA VAL A 85 6.93 5.40 -0.52
C VAL A 85 6.04 5.45 -1.74
N GLU A 86 5.85 6.64 -2.33
CA GLU A 86 4.98 6.84 -3.48
C GLU A 86 5.62 6.40 -4.80
N ASP A 87 4.78 6.23 -5.81
CA ASP A 87 5.19 6.04 -7.20
C ASP A 87 4.89 7.29 -8.03
N ALA A 88 5.38 7.31 -9.27
CA ALA A 88 5.20 8.46 -10.16
C ALA A 88 3.72 8.84 -10.40
N PRO A 89 2.77 7.89 -10.57
CA PRO A 89 1.34 8.21 -10.63
C PRO A 89 0.79 8.94 -9.40
N VAL A 90 1.16 8.51 -8.19
CA VAL A 90 0.73 9.19 -6.95
C VAL A 90 1.34 10.60 -6.87
N GLU A 91 2.65 10.74 -7.13
CA GLU A 91 3.34 12.03 -7.16
C GLU A 91 2.64 13.00 -8.13
N GLN A 92 2.36 12.56 -9.37
CA GLN A 92 1.69 13.38 -10.37
C GLN A 92 0.29 13.83 -9.92
N ALA A 93 -0.47 12.96 -9.25
CA ALA A 93 -1.78 13.32 -8.71
C ALA A 93 -1.66 14.34 -7.58
N MET A 94 -0.67 14.19 -6.69
CA MET A 94 -0.37 15.13 -5.61
C MET A 94 0.03 16.50 -6.16
N VAL A 95 0.92 16.56 -7.16
CA VAL A 95 1.34 17.79 -7.86
C VAL A 95 0.16 18.49 -8.50
N ALA A 96 -0.68 17.75 -9.23
CA ALA A 96 -1.84 18.30 -9.91
C ALA A 96 -2.86 18.88 -8.92
N PHE A 97 -3.12 18.18 -7.82
CA PHE A 97 -3.96 18.66 -6.74
C PHE A 97 -3.40 19.93 -6.10
N ARG A 98 -2.13 19.89 -5.70
CA ARG A 98 -1.44 21.00 -5.03
C ARG A 98 -1.51 22.27 -5.87
N ARG A 99 -1.20 22.17 -7.16
CA ARG A 99 -1.25 23.31 -8.09
C ARG A 99 -2.61 24.01 -8.07
N LYS A 100 -3.71 23.24 -8.18
CA LYS A 100 -5.08 23.79 -8.15
C LYS A 100 -5.41 24.42 -6.81
N TRP A 101 -5.07 23.74 -5.72
CA TRP A 101 -5.31 24.24 -4.37
C TRP A 101 -4.54 25.54 -4.09
N THR A 102 -3.25 25.59 -4.40
CA THR A 102 -2.40 26.79 -4.19
C THR A 102 -2.76 27.96 -5.11
N ALA A 103 -3.39 27.69 -6.25
CA ALA A 103 -3.96 28.73 -7.11
C ALA A 103 -5.24 29.34 -6.54
N GLY A 104 -5.77 28.82 -5.43
CA GLY A 104 -6.98 29.31 -4.78
C GLY A 104 -8.26 28.93 -5.53
N GLU A 105 -8.26 27.83 -6.30
CA GLU A 105 -9.47 27.33 -6.94
C GLU A 105 -10.56 26.98 -5.91
N ASP A 106 -11.82 27.08 -6.33
CA ASP A 106 -12.96 26.70 -5.50
C ASP A 106 -12.82 25.25 -4.98
N PRO A 107 -13.16 24.96 -3.70
CA PRO A 107 -13.06 23.60 -3.16
C PRO A 107 -13.75 22.52 -4.00
N THR A 108 -14.83 22.87 -4.70
CA THR A 108 -15.53 21.95 -5.61
C THR A 108 -14.65 21.50 -6.76
N ALA A 109 -13.81 22.39 -7.29
CA ALA A 109 -12.86 22.08 -8.35
C ALA A 109 -11.71 21.15 -7.88
N LEU A 110 -11.51 21.04 -6.56
CA LEU A 110 -10.53 20.14 -5.95
C LEU A 110 -11.05 18.71 -5.74
N ARG A 111 -12.36 18.46 -5.88
CA ARG A 111 -12.97 17.14 -5.58
C ARG A 111 -12.48 16.04 -6.50
N VAL A 112 -12.47 16.29 -7.81
CA VAL A 112 -11.97 15.31 -8.79
C VAL A 112 -10.46 15.05 -8.62
N PRO A 113 -9.61 16.08 -8.47
CA PRO A 113 -8.20 15.90 -8.09
C PRO A 113 -8.00 15.10 -6.78
N ALA A 114 -8.80 15.36 -5.73
CA ALA A 114 -8.74 14.62 -4.47
C ALA A 114 -9.07 13.13 -4.67
N LEU A 115 -10.12 12.85 -5.45
CA LEU A 115 -10.49 11.47 -5.81
C LEU A 115 -9.39 10.80 -6.64
N THR A 116 -8.72 11.55 -7.50
CA THR A 116 -7.59 11.05 -8.31
C THR A 116 -6.44 10.59 -7.42
N ILE A 117 -6.08 11.35 -6.37
CA ILE A 117 -5.08 10.93 -5.38
C ILE A 117 -5.51 9.59 -4.74
N ALA A 118 -6.77 9.49 -4.32
CA ALA A 118 -7.29 8.26 -3.71
C ALA A 118 -7.18 7.05 -4.66
N HIS A 119 -7.48 7.23 -5.94
CA HIS A 119 -7.39 6.17 -6.93
C HIS A 119 -5.94 5.74 -7.21
N ARG A 120 -5.00 6.70 -7.33
CA ARG A 120 -3.57 6.37 -7.50
C ARG A 120 -3.00 5.68 -6.27
N CYS A 121 -3.37 6.15 -5.09
CA CYS A 121 -3.03 5.47 -3.83
C CYS A 121 -3.58 4.04 -3.76
N ARG A 122 -4.83 3.82 -4.21
CA ARG A 122 -5.42 2.48 -4.30
C ARG A 122 -4.60 1.60 -5.25
N GLU A 123 -4.28 2.08 -6.44
CA GLU A 123 -3.50 1.34 -7.43
C GLU A 123 -2.12 0.94 -6.86
N LEU A 124 -1.42 1.88 -6.25
CA LEU A 124 -0.13 1.64 -5.60
C LEU A 124 -0.21 0.58 -4.50
N VAL A 125 -1.17 0.70 -3.59
CA VAL A 125 -1.34 -0.25 -2.48
C VAL A 125 -1.74 -1.63 -2.99
N LEU A 126 -2.70 -1.72 -3.93
CA LEU A 126 -3.11 -3.00 -4.48
C LEU A 126 -1.97 -3.71 -5.20
N SER A 127 -1.20 -2.97 -6.01
CA SER A 127 -0.03 -3.53 -6.70
C SER A 127 1.06 -3.97 -5.73
N SER A 128 1.31 -3.21 -4.66
CA SER A 128 2.41 -3.51 -3.73
C SER A 128 2.09 -4.67 -2.79
N TRP A 129 0.80 -4.97 -2.59
CA TRP A 129 0.31 -6.08 -1.78
C TRP A 129 -0.18 -7.29 -2.60
N ASP A 130 -0.12 -7.23 -3.94
CA ASP A 130 -0.63 -8.25 -4.86
C ASP A 130 -2.12 -8.58 -4.61
N ILE A 131 -2.95 -7.54 -4.45
CA ILE A 131 -4.39 -7.65 -4.20
C ILE A 131 -5.16 -7.24 -5.46
N ASP A 132 -6.07 -8.10 -5.93
CA ASP A 132 -7.02 -7.78 -7.00
C ASP A 132 -8.41 -7.45 -6.45
N LEU A 133 -8.87 -6.22 -6.66
CA LEU A 133 -10.22 -5.75 -6.34
C LEU A 133 -11.04 -5.39 -7.60
N GLY A 134 -10.53 -5.70 -8.79
CA GLY A 134 -11.12 -5.31 -10.07
C GLY A 134 -10.98 -3.81 -10.38
N PRO A 135 -11.39 -3.41 -11.61
CA PRO A 135 -11.31 -2.03 -12.05
C PRO A 135 -12.33 -1.14 -11.35
N LEU A 136 -11.99 0.14 -11.18
CA LEU A 136 -12.96 1.14 -10.77
C LEU A 136 -13.80 1.57 -11.98
N PRO A 137 -15.12 1.83 -11.80
CA PRO A 137 -15.88 2.56 -12.80
C PRO A 137 -15.25 3.95 -13.01
N SER A 138 -15.39 4.50 -14.22
CA SER A 138 -14.86 5.84 -14.57
C SER A 138 -15.26 6.87 -13.50
N LEU A 139 -14.34 7.81 -13.21
CA LEU A 139 -14.45 8.81 -12.14
C LEU A 139 -15.88 9.36 -11.99
N ARG A 140 -16.40 9.35 -10.75
CA ARG A 140 -17.71 9.91 -10.42
C ARG A 140 -17.77 11.38 -10.92
N PRO A 141 -18.89 11.80 -11.54
CA PRO A 141 -19.07 13.18 -12.00
C PRO A 141 -18.98 14.19 -10.85
#